data_AF-A0AAE7J6L5-F1
#
_entry.id   AF-A0AAE7J6L5-F1
#
_cell.length_a   1.000
_cell.length_b   1.000
_cell.length_c   1.000
_cell.angle_alpha   90.00
_cell.angle_beta   90.00
_cell.angle_gamma   90.00
#
_symmetry.space_group_name_H-M   'P 1'
#
loop_
_entity.id
_entity.type
_entity.pdbx_description
1 polymer ?
#
loop_
_entity_poly.entity_id
_entity_poly.type
_entity_poly.pdbx_seq_one_letter_code
_entity_poly.pdbx_strand_id
1 'polypeptide(L)' 'MVLCTQPQPKPSAELLTFLQQKLGLSDNALELGLRQAELEQAPLPIVLWSFGLLNLLQYQEVLEWQQRLGQL' A
#
# COMPACT_ATOMS: atom_id res chain seq x y z
N MET A 1 24.06 11.90 13.39
CA MET A 1 22.71 12.20 12.86
C MET A 1 22.39 11.10 11.85
N VAL A 2 21.46 10.20 12.16
CA VAL A 2 21.23 8.97 11.39
C VAL A 2 20.43 9.33 10.15
N LEU A 3 21.07 9.37 8.98
CA LEU A 3 20.43 9.58 7.68
C LEU A 3 19.93 8.23 7.16
N CYS A 4 18.75 7.81 7.62
CA CYS A 4 18.03 6.69 7.03
C CYS A 4 16.61 7.11 6.62
N THR A 5 16.44 8.29 6.03
CA THR A 5 15.23 8.58 5.25
C THR A 5 15.43 7.99 3.86
N GLN A 6 15.41 6.66 3.75
CA GLN A 6 15.22 6.02 2.46
C GLN A 6 13.77 6.32 2.04
N PRO A 7 13.55 7.04 0.93
CA PRO A 7 12.20 7.30 0.48
C PRO A 7 11.46 5.98 0.31
N GLN A 8 10.21 5.98 0.75
CA GLN A 8 9.28 4.87 0.59
C GLN A 8 9.41 4.30 -0.84
N PRO A 9 9.84 3.04 -1.02
CA PRO A 9 9.93 2.47 -2.36
C PRO A 9 8.53 2.44 -2.97
N LYS A 10 8.45 2.82 -4.26
CA LYS A 10 7.18 2.81 -4.99
C LYS A 10 6.56 1.41 -4.90
N PRO A 11 5.24 1.31 -4.65
CA PRO A 11 4.57 0.02 -4.58
C PRO A 11 4.75 -0.73 -5.90
N SER A 12 5.01 -2.04 -5.80
CA SER A 12 5.16 -2.91 -6.96
C SER A 12 3.87 -2.96 -7.77
N ALA A 13 3.97 -3.12 -9.10
CA ALA A 13 2.80 -3.26 -9.98
C ALA A 13 1.89 -4.42 -9.56
N GLU A 14 2.46 -5.48 -8.99
CA GLU A 14 1.71 -6.62 -8.44
C GLU A 14 0.80 -6.21 -7.28
N LEU A 15 1.25 -5.30 -6.41
CA LEU A 15 0.46 -4.81 -5.27
C LEU A 15 -0.73 -4.00 -5.79
N LEU A 16 -0.50 -3.13 -6.77
CA LEU A 16 -1.57 -2.35 -7.38
C LEU A 16 -2.60 -3.25 -8.07
N THR A 17 -2.14 -4.31 -8.74
CA THR A 17 -3.01 -5.29 -9.38
C THR A 17 -3.83 -6.07 -8.35
N PHE A 18 -3.20 -6.49 -7.23
CA PHE A 18 -3.88 -7.14 -6.13
C PHE A 18 -4.97 -6.24 -5.55
N LEU A 19 -4.66 -4.97 -5.24
CA LEU A 19 -5.63 -4.03 -4.69
C LEU A 19 -6.82 -3.80 -5.63
N GLN A 20 -6.59 -3.72 -6.95
CA GLN A 20 -7.67 -3.58 -7.93
C GLN A 20 -8.51 -4.84 -8.09
N GLN A 21 -7.85 -5.99 -8.29
CA GLN A 21 -8.52 -7.23 -8.70
C GLN A 21 -9.08 -8.01 -7.51
N LYS A 22 -8.36 -8.06 -6.39
CA LYS A 22 -8.76 -8.81 -5.19
C LYS A 22 -9.64 -7.99 -4.26
N LEU A 23 -9.26 -6.74 -4.01
CA LEU A 23 -9.99 -5.87 -3.06
C LEU A 23 -10.99 -4.95 -3.75
N GLY A 24 -11.01 -4.88 -5.08
CA GLY A 24 -11.96 -4.06 -5.82
C GLY A 24 -11.73 -2.55 -5.67
N LEU A 25 -10.50 -2.12 -5.33
CA LEU A 25 -10.22 -0.68 -5.23
C LEU A 25 -10.34 -0.03 -6.61
N SER A 26 -11.06 1.10 -6.65
CA SER A 26 -11.14 1.94 -7.83
C SER A 26 -9.81 2.63 -8.10
N ASP A 27 -9.54 2.93 -9.37
CA ASP A 27 -8.32 3.62 -9.82
C ASP A 27 -8.10 4.94 -9.06
N ASN A 28 -9.16 5.75 -8.89
CA ASN A 28 -9.13 6.98 -8.11
C ASN A 28 -8.66 6.78 -6.65
N ALA A 29 -9.07 5.68 -6.00
CA ALA A 29 -8.67 5.39 -4.62
C ALA A 29 -7.19 5.03 -4.54
N LEU A 30 -6.67 4.35 -5.57
CA LEU A 30 -5.26 4.00 -5.68
C LEU A 30 -4.41 5.23 -5.98
N GLU A 31 -4.82 6.09 -6.90
CA GLU A 31 -4.13 7.36 -7.17
C GLU A 31 -4.05 8.24 -5.91
N LEU A 32 -5.15 8.36 -5.16
CA LEU A 32 -5.16 9.08 -3.88
C LEU A 32 -4.21 8.45 -2.86
N GLY A 33 -4.26 7.12 -2.71
CA GLY A 33 -3.37 6.40 -1.80
C GLY A 33 -1.90 6.53 -2.19
N LEU A 34 -1.57 6.49 -3.48
CA LEU A 34 -0.22 6.65 -4.00
C LEU A 34 0.36 8.03 -3.72
N ARG A 35 -0.42 9.08 -4.01
CA ARG A 35 -0.01 10.45 -3.73
C ARG A 35 0.21 10.67 -2.24
N GLN A 36 -0.67 10.12 -1.39
CA GLN A 36 -0.50 10.26 0.06
C GLN A 36 0.63 9.42 0.63
N ALA A 37 0.88 8.23 0.09
CA ALA A 37 2.06 7.45 0.43
C ALA A 37 3.37 8.19 0.13
N GLU A 38 3.40 8.94 -0.97
CA GLU A 38 4.54 9.80 -1.33
C GLU A 38 4.66 11.02 -0.40
N LEU A 39 3.55 11.69 -0.07
CA LEU A 39 3.57 12.86 0.82
C LEU A 39 3.96 12.50 2.26
N GLU A 40 3.32 11.46 2.81
CA GLU A 40 3.53 11.03 4.19
C GLU A 40 4.77 10.17 4.37
N GLN A 41 5.46 9.81 3.27
CA GLN A 41 6.57 8.86 3.26
C GLN A 41 6.19 7.54 3.98
N ALA A 42 4.97 7.07 3.71
CA ALA A 42 4.35 5.96 4.40
C ALA A 42 3.91 4.85 3.43
N PRO A 43 3.87 3.58 3.88
CA PRO A 43 3.45 2.48 3.01
C PRO A 43 2.03 2.65 2.50
N LEU A 44 1.85 2.41 1.19
CA LEU A 44 0.55 2.45 0.54
C LEU A 44 -0.53 1.69 1.34
N PRO A 45 -0.31 0.46 1.87
CA PRO A 45 -1.31 -0.24 2.66
C PRO A 45 -1.76 0.54 3.91
N ILE A 46 -0.81 1.19 4.60
CA ILE A 46 -1.07 1.96 5.83
C ILE A 46 -1.89 3.20 5.49
N VAL A 47 -1.53 3.89 4.41
CA VAL A 47 -2.27 5.05 3.94
C VAL A 47 -3.69 4.67 3.55
N LEU A 48 -3.87 3.61 2.76
CA LEU A 48 -5.19 3.15 2.36
C LEU A 48 -6.08 2.79 3.56
N TRP A 49 -5.52 2.17 4.60
CA TRP A 49 -6.23 1.89 5.85
C TRP A 49 -6.56 3.16 6.65
N SER A 50 -5.60 4.09 6.79
CA SER A 50 -5.79 5.34 7.54
C SER A 50 -6.86 6.25 6.90
N PHE A 51 -7.01 6.19 5.58
CA PHE A 51 -8.05 6.92 4.84
C PHE A 51 -9.40 6.19 4.79
N GLY A 52 -9.51 4.99 5.40
CA GLY A 52 -10.72 4.19 5.40
C GLY A 52 -11.05 3.52 4.06
N LEU A 53 -10.10 3.53 3.10
CA LEU A 53 -10.21 2.84 1.83
C LEU A 53 -10.05 1.31 1.99
N LEU A 54 -9.36 0.90 3.06
CA LEU A 54 -9.29 -0.48 3.52
C LEU A 54 -9.90 -0.60 4.92
N ASN A 55 -10.65 -1.68 5.14
CA ASN A 55 -10.98 -2.10 6.50
C ASN A 55 -9.85 -2.95 7.09
N LEU A 56 -9.91 -3.24 8.39
CA LEU A 56 -8.85 -3.98 9.09
C LEU A 56 -8.59 -5.36 8.49
N LEU A 57 -9.63 -6.09 8.05
CA LEU A 57 -9.47 -7.42 7.45
C LEU A 57 -8.75 -7.33 6.10
N GLN A 58 -9.19 -6.42 5.21
CA GLN A 58 -8.54 -6.21 3.92
C GLN A 58 -7.10 -5.72 4.08
N TYR A 59 -6.83 -4.87 5.06
CA TYR A 59 -5.47 -4.43 5.39
C TYR A 59 -4.60 -5.61 5.81
N GLN A 60 -5.11 -6.52 6.66
CA GLN A 60 -4.38 -7.74 7.00
C GLN A 60 -4.12 -8.63 5.79
N GLU A 61 -5.10 -8.81 4.90
CA GLU A 61 -4.91 -9.58 3.66
C GLU A 61 -3.79 -9.00 2.78
N VAL A 62 -3.69 -7.67 2.68
CA VAL A 62 -2.60 -7.00 1.95
C VAL A 62 -1.25 -7.31 2.60
N LEU A 63 -1.15 -7.18 3.93
CA LEU A 63 0.10 -7.45 4.64
C LEU A 63 0.53 -8.92 4.49
N GLU A 64 -0.40 -9.86 4.64
CA GLU A 64 -0.13 -11.29 4.45
C GLU A 64 0.33 -11.59 3.01
N TRP A 65 -0.29 -10.96 2.01
CA TRP A 65 0.10 -11.11 0.62
C TRP A 65 1.52 -10.54 0.37
N GLN A 66 1.84 -9.37 0.92
CA GLN A 66 3.19 -8.79 0.81
C GLN A 66 4.26 -9.65 1.51
N GLN A 67 3.94 -10.22 2.67
CA GLN A 67 4.82 -11.15 3.38
C GLN A 67 5.13 -12.39 2.53
N ARG A 68 4.15 -12.92 1.80
CA ARG A 68 4.35 -14.06 0.89
C ARG A 68 5.26 -13.73 -0.29
N LEU A 69 5.16 -12.52 -0.85
CA LEU A 69 6.06 -12.09 -1.93
C LEU A 69 7.51 -11.93 -1.49
N GLY A 70 7.75 -11.45 -0.26
CA GLY A 70 9.10 -11.28 0.27
C GLY A 70 9.84 -12.57 0.63
N GLN A 71 9.18 -13.74 0.51
CA GLN A 71 9.76 -15.06 0.77
C GLN A 71 10.17 -15.80 -0.51
N LEU A 72 9.98 -15.21 -1.70
CA LEU A 72 10.38 -15.73 -3.01
C LEU A 72 11.65 -15.02 -3.52
#